data_AF-A0A167DEA3-F1
#
_entry.id   AF-A0A167DEA3-F1
#
_cell.length_a   1.000
_cell.length_b   1.000
_cell.length_c   1.000
_cell.angle_alpha   90.00
_cell.angle_beta   90.00
_cell.angle_gamma   90.00
#
_symmetry.space_group_name_H-M   'P 1'
#
loop_
_entity.id
_entity.type
_entity.pdbx_description
1 polymer ?
#
loop_
_entity_poly.entity_id
_entity_poly.type
_entity_poly.pdbx_seq_one_letter_code
_entity_poly.pdbx_strand_id
1 'polypeptide(L)' 'MDSMSDALNYGDRFRSLNELGGYNRQALAIVADTSHKAERVISVLEPVISWCAKPQQTRVDNDPEFTSGAL' A
#
# COMPACT_ATOMS: atom_id res chain seq x y z
N MET A 1 -1.87 6.42 0.94
CA MET A 1 -1.82 5.15 0.24
C MET A 1 -2.27 5.28 -1.20
N ASP A 2 -1.41 4.84 -2.11
CA ASP A 2 -1.66 4.78 -3.55
C ASP A 2 -1.14 3.44 -4.12
N SER A 3 -1.68 3.07 -5.28
CA SER A 3 -1.27 1.89 -6.04
C SER A 3 -0.84 2.31 -7.44
N MET A 4 0.39 1.98 -7.83
CA MET A 4 0.93 2.32 -9.15
C MET A 4 1.25 1.06 -9.92
N SER A 5 0.83 0.96 -11.19
CA SER A 5 1.15 -0.17 -12.07
C SER A 5 2.34 0.17 -12.96
N ASP A 6 3.29 -0.75 -13.07
CA ASP A 6 4.46 -0.63 -13.94
C ASP A 6 4.84 -2.00 -14.54
N ALA A 7 5.80 -2.05 -15.45
CA ALA A 7 6.27 -3.27 -16.11
C ALA A 7 7.79 -3.38 -16.08
N LEU A 8 8.29 -4.58 -15.82
CA LEU A 8 9.70 -4.90 -16.00
C LEU A 8 10.08 -4.82 -17.49
N ASN A 9 11.37 -4.67 -17.77
CA ASN A 9 11.88 -4.62 -19.15
C ASN A 9 11.51 -5.87 -20.00
N TYR A 10 11.18 -6.99 -19.36
CA TYR A 10 10.75 -8.23 -20.01
C TYR A 10 9.22 -8.30 -20.25
N GLY A 11 8.45 -7.30 -19.81
CA GLY A 11 7.00 -7.17 -20.01
C GLY A 11 6.14 -7.62 -18.83
N ASP A 12 6.74 -8.20 -17.79
CA ASP A 12 6.01 -8.61 -16.58
C ASP A 12 5.51 -7.39 -15.82
N ARG A 13 4.18 -7.30 -15.66
CA ARG A 13 3.53 -6.22 -14.94
C ARG A 13 3.55 -6.47 -13.44
N PHE A 14 3.87 -5.42 -12.69
CA PHE A 14 3.74 -5.38 -11.25
C PHE A 14 3.01 -4.10 -10.83
N ARG A 15 2.58 -4.08 -9.57
CA ARG A 15 2.02 -2.94 -8.90
C ARG A 15 2.85 -2.63 -7.66
N SER A 16 3.07 -1.36 -7.40
CA SER A 16 3.65 -0.91 -6.14
C SER A 16 2.56 -0.39 -5.23
N LEU A 17 2.61 -0.81 -3.97
CA LEU A 17 1.80 -0.30 -2.88
C LEU A 17 2.64 0.71 -2.10
N ASN A 18 2.19 1.96 -2.11
CA ASN A 18 2.96 3.06 -1.58
C ASN A 18 2.23 3.66 -0.37
N GLU A 19 2.87 3.61 0.79
CA GLU A 19 2.38 4.29 1.99
C GLU A 19 3.36 5.39 2.42
N LEU A 20 2.84 6.61 2.41
CA LEU A 20 3.60 7.84 2.69
C LEU A 20 3.03 8.54 3.92
N GLY A 21 3.92 9.00 4.80
CA GLY A 21 3.55 9.80 5.95
C GLY A 21 2.98 11.16 5.55
N GLY A 22 1.86 11.56 6.16
CA GLY A 22 1.14 12.79 5.81
C GLY A 22 1.87 14.11 6.13
N TYR A 23 2.83 14.10 7.07
CA TYR A 23 3.51 15.32 7.52
C TYR A 23 4.79 15.65 6.74
N ASN A 24 5.65 14.66 6.54
CA ASN A 24 6.98 14.83 5.92
C ASN A 24 7.14 14.05 4.60
N ARG A 25 6.07 13.44 4.07
CA ARG A 25 6.11 12.52 2.91
C ARG A 25 7.15 11.41 3.03
N GLN A 26 7.48 10.99 4.25
CA GLN A 26 8.36 9.86 4.47
C GLN A 26 7.74 8.60 3.89
N ALA A 27 8.52 7.82 3.14
CA ALA A 27 8.10 6.50 2.70
C ALA A 27 8.06 5.55 3.90
N LEU A 28 6.86 5.19 4.34
CA LEU A 28 6.64 4.28 5.46
C LEU A 28 6.67 2.82 4.99
N ALA A 29 6.13 2.56 3.81
CA ALA A 29 6.27 1.28 3.11
C ALA A 29 6.16 1.47 1.60
N ILE A 30 6.98 0.72 0.86
CA ILE A 30 6.86 0.56 -0.59
C ILE A 30 7.03 -0.93 -0.86
N VAL A 31 6.00 -1.57 -1.43
CA VAL A 31 6.02 -3.01 -1.71
C VAL A 31 5.62 -3.22 -3.16
N ALA A 32 6.44 -3.95 -3.92
CA ALA A 32 6.10 -4.38 -5.27
C ALA A 32 5.48 -5.78 -5.22
N ASP A 33 4.32 -5.93 -5.85
CA ASP A 33 3.60 -7.20 -5.98
C ASP A 33 2.87 -7.28 -7.33
N THR A 34 2.43 -8.45 -7.76
CA THR A 34 1.67 -8.59 -9.01
C THR A 34 0.18 -8.24 -8.82
N SER A 35 -0.33 -8.37 -7.59
CA SER A 35 -1.68 -8.00 -7.20
C SER A 35 -1.73 -7.68 -5.70
N HIS A 36 -2.42 -6.61 -5.30
CA HIS A 36 -2.69 -6.39 -3.89
C HIS A 36 -4.13 -6.83 -3.58
N LYS A 37 -4.25 -7.86 -2.76
CA LYS A 37 -5.52 -8.18 -2.08
C LYS A 37 -5.57 -7.40 -0.78
N ALA A 38 -6.77 -7.23 -0.21
CA ALA A 38 -6.95 -6.60 1.10
C ALA A 38 -6.02 -7.23 2.18
N GLU A 39 -5.86 -8.56 2.16
CA GLU A 39 -4.92 -9.28 3.02
C GLU A 39 -3.47 -8.80 2.88
N ARG A 40 -3.01 -8.56 1.64
CA ARG A 40 -1.66 -8.09 1.38
C ARG A 40 -1.47 -6.68 1.93
N VAL A 41 -2.45 -5.80 1.71
CA VAL A 41 -2.46 -4.44 2.26
C VAL A 41 -2.36 -4.46 3.79
N ILE A 42 -3.15 -5.31 4.46
CA ILE A 42 -3.10 -5.49 5.92
C ILE A 42 -1.70 -5.94 6.38
N SER A 43 -1.13 -6.95 5.72
CA SER A 43 0.20 -7.48 6.07
C SER A 43 1.33 -6.44 5.97
N VAL A 44 1.15 -5.43 5.11
CA VAL A 44 2.10 -4.32 4.93
C VAL A 44 1.86 -3.23 5.98
N LEU A 45 0.61 -2.96 6.33
CA LEU A 45 0.26 -1.91 7.30
C LEU A 45 0.52 -2.32 8.76
N GLU A 46 0.37 -3.60 9.12
CA GLU A 46 0.63 -4.10 10.48
C GLU A 46 2.02 -3.70 11.01
N PRO A 47 3.14 -3.96 10.30
CA PRO A 47 4.45 -3.51 10.75
C PRO A 47 4.54 -1.98 10.74
N VAL A 48 4.02 -1.28 9.73
CA VAL A 48 4.07 0.20 9.69
C VAL A 48 3.42 0.81 10.94
N ILE A 49 2.26 0.29 11.35
CA ILE A 49 1.54 0.73 12.56
C ILE A 49 2.35 0.40 13.82
N SER A 50 2.99 -0.77 13.87
CA SER A 50 3.83 -1.15 15.02
C SER A 50 5.03 -0.21 15.21
N TRP A 51 5.61 0.30 14.13
CA TRP A 51 6.80 1.16 14.18
C TRP A 51 6.46 2.65 14.32
N CYS A 52 5.39 3.12 13.67
CA CYS A 52 5.04 4.54 13.60
C CYS A 52 3.82 4.96 14.43
N ALA A 53 3.22 4.02 15.18
CA ALA A 53 1.89 4.15 15.77
C ALA A 53 0.77 4.24 14.71
N LYS A 54 -0.48 3.98 15.14
CA LYS A 54 -1.62 3.99 14.22
C LYS A 54 -1.92 5.44 13.77
N PRO A 55 -1.97 5.73 12.47
CA PRO A 55 -2.33 7.06 11.99
C PRO A 55 -3.78 7.40 12.35
N GLN A 56 -4.03 8.67 12.68
CA GLN A 56 -5.39 9.16 12.95
C GLN A 56 -6.28 9.14 11.69
N GLN A 57 -5.67 9.34 10.53
CA GLN A 57 -6.33 9.31 9.24
C GLN A 57 -5.34 8.83 8.18
N THR A 58 -5.81 7.95 7.30
CA THR A 58 -5.07 7.51 6.11
C THR A 58 -5.87 7.94 4.89
N ARG A 59 -5.21 8.62 3.95
CA ARG A 59 -5.82 8.95 2.66
C ARG A 59 -5.50 7.83 1.69
N VAL A 60 -6.52 7.31 1.03
CA VAL A 60 -6.41 6.17 0.12
C VAL A 60 -7.19 6.47 -1.15
N ASP A 61 -6.78 5.86 -2.27
CA ASP A 61 -7.56 5.88 -3.51
C ASP A 61 -8.80 4.97 -3.39
N ASN A 62 -9.79 5.17 -4.26
CA ASN A 62 -11.05 4.39 -4.25
C ASN A 62 -10.90 2.98 -4.84
N ASP A 63 -9.69 2.44 -4.89
CA ASP A 63 -9.47 1.13 -5.47
C ASP A 63 -10.15 0.04 -4.64
N PRO A 64 -10.59 -1.06 -5.29
CA PRO A 64 -11.29 -2.16 -4.61
C PRO A 64 -10.46 -2.77 -3.47
N GLU A 65 -9.14 -2.73 -3.61
CA GLU A 65 -8.16 -3.28 -2.67
C GLU A 65 -8.21 -2.56 -1.30
N PHE A 66 -8.75 -1.33 -1.26
CA PHE A 66 -8.83 -0.48 -0.07
C PHE A 66 -10.27 -0.28 0.46
N THR A 67 -11.27 -0.60 -0.37
CA THR A 67 -12.70 -0.47 -0.03
C THR A 67 -13.35 -1.81 0.28
N SER A 68 -12.71 -2.92 -0.08
CA SER A 68 -13.16 -4.27 0.26
C SER A 68 -12.82 -4.62 1.71
N GLY A 69 -13.82 -5.07 2.48
CA GLY A 69 -13.58 -5.64 3.80
C GLY A 69 -12.90 -7.00 3.68
N ALA A 70 -11.75 -7.19 4.34
CA ALA A 70 -11.23 -8.52 4.60
C ALA A 70 -12.22 -9.21 5.56
N LEU A 71 -12.91 -10.24 5.07
CA LEU A 71 -13.82 -11.09 5.84
C LEU A 71 -13.07 -12.27 6.47
#